data_AF-A7SIU0-F1
#
_entry.id   AF-A7SIU0-F1
#
_cell.length_a   1.000
_cell.length_b   1.000
_cell.length_c   1.000
_cell.angle_alpha   90.00
_cell.angle_beta   90.00
_cell.angle_gamma   90.00
#
_symmetry.space_group_name_H-M   'P 1'
#
loop_
_entity.id
_entity.type
_entity.pdbx_description
1 polymer ?
#
loop_
_entity_poly.entity_id
_entity_poly.type
_entity_poly.pdbx_seq_one_letter_code
_entity_poly.pdbx_strand_id
1 'polypeptide(L)'
;MAGVAPTCDRNATIERVDKTLRVLTAGGLRGHLGRQSGVTSAQALLSDGSDSDEEEWDTDLEGDEQPKSTYDPTGRTLYLRACNKLGIVPASYFVRHMTNPEMTMMHHGLGPVGVQAISLALLYNTTITVLNIRDNGIGEEGGEIIAKLLRENYYITELDISENQVGARGTLEIAETLKMNNTLTKLGMAGNDLSDKEAALLCSALLVNSTVTRIDLSGNKFSNKACEYIGALLDESYSLEYLDLSWNHIQVKGAQRIAKGLEGNMKLKTLKLAWNGVATDGAIALAKSLEGNTTLVELDLSSNRVGDEGAIAFARTLKNNSSLESLYAAKNNITENGACSLLNAVMQSSGSTMIKIDLTGAILKDDFHSLVEELKIVKPEMVVVTDICPEPRSRADTPDPSTLLRNYLAREHVRVVDLFRRLDKDQSMQVSVREFVEGLRKSDVGLTAFEVEKIIESLDVDDDGEIDYSEFVSIQGMWKSPESKGARSRRASRKI
;
A
#
# COMPACT_ATOMS: atom_id res chain seq x y z
N MET A 1 32.30 -33.66 34.84
CA MET A 1 32.82 -33.76 33.46
C MET A 1 32.36 -32.52 32.71
N ALA A 2 33.24 -31.52 32.60
CA ALA A 2 33.03 -30.35 31.78
C ALA A 2 33.39 -30.70 30.34
N GLY A 3 32.47 -30.51 29.39
CA GLY A 3 32.72 -30.65 27.97
C GLY A 3 33.21 -29.32 27.41
N VAL A 4 34.46 -29.32 26.93
CA VAL A 4 35.19 -28.17 26.39
C VAL A 4 34.55 -27.73 25.06
N ALA A 5 34.16 -26.45 24.99
CA ALA A 5 33.72 -25.82 23.74
C ALA A 5 34.92 -25.60 22.80
N PRO A 6 34.75 -25.75 21.48
CA PRO A 6 35.86 -25.63 20.53
C PRO A 6 36.35 -24.18 20.48
N THR A 7 37.64 -23.99 20.78
CA THR A 7 38.35 -22.72 20.68
C THR A 7 38.39 -22.27 19.23
N CYS A 8 37.57 -21.29 18.87
CA CYS A 8 37.55 -20.70 17.54
C CYS A 8 38.80 -19.82 17.38
N ASP A 9 39.76 -20.29 16.60
CA ASP A 9 40.97 -19.57 16.25
C ASP A 9 40.62 -18.22 15.57
N ARG A 10 41.18 -17.14 16.10
CA ARG A 10 40.94 -15.75 15.66
C ARG A 10 41.43 -15.55 14.22
N ASN A 11 42.49 -16.26 13.83
CA ASN A 11 42.97 -16.29 12.45
C ASN A 11 42.01 -17.09 11.56
N ALA A 12 41.46 -18.19 12.04
CA ALA A 12 40.43 -18.95 11.31
C ALA A 12 39.10 -18.18 11.16
N THR A 13 38.76 -17.28 12.10
CA THR A 13 37.57 -16.41 12.01
C THR A 13 37.79 -15.27 11.04
N ILE A 14 38.98 -14.64 11.05
CA ILE A 14 39.38 -13.63 10.05
C ILE A 14 39.45 -14.26 8.66
N GLU A 15 40.05 -15.45 8.55
CA GLU A 15 40.18 -16.19 7.30
C GLU A 15 38.83 -16.72 6.79
N ARG A 16 37.91 -17.12 7.68
CA ARG A 16 36.51 -17.44 7.33
C ARG A 16 35.76 -16.21 6.85
N VAL A 17 35.88 -15.07 7.55
CA VAL A 17 35.26 -13.81 7.10
C VAL A 17 35.88 -13.35 5.80
N ASP A 18 37.20 -13.49 5.58
CA ASP A 18 37.85 -13.18 4.32
C ASP A 18 37.47 -14.17 3.22
N LYS A 19 37.21 -15.44 3.55
CA LYS A 19 36.71 -16.46 2.61
C LYS A 19 35.25 -16.22 2.26
N THR A 20 34.40 -15.85 3.22
CA THR A 20 32.99 -15.47 3.01
C THR A 20 32.88 -14.13 2.27
N LEU A 21 33.74 -13.16 2.62
CA LEU A 21 33.92 -11.92 1.85
C LEU A 21 34.38 -12.26 0.44
N ARG A 22 35.34 -13.18 0.25
CA ARG A 22 35.77 -13.64 -1.07
C ARG A 22 34.64 -14.32 -1.84
N VAL A 23 33.78 -15.12 -1.20
CA VAL A 23 32.60 -15.75 -1.82
C VAL A 23 31.54 -14.71 -2.19
N LEU A 24 31.38 -13.67 -1.38
CA LEU A 24 30.48 -12.55 -1.65
C LEU A 24 31.05 -11.60 -2.73
N THR A 25 32.36 -11.37 -2.77
CA THR A 25 33.05 -10.54 -3.79
C THR A 25 33.37 -11.29 -5.09
N ALA A 26 33.43 -12.62 -5.09
CA ALA A 26 33.75 -13.42 -6.28
C ALA A 26 32.60 -13.47 -7.31
N GLY A 27 31.41 -12.95 -6.97
CA GLY A 27 30.25 -12.83 -7.87
C GLY A 27 30.37 -11.69 -8.90
N GLY A 28 31.34 -10.79 -8.77
CA GLY A 28 31.52 -9.69 -9.72
C GLY A 28 32.83 -8.98 -9.51
N LEU A 29 33.81 -9.26 -10.37
CA LEU A 29 34.99 -8.45 -10.75
C LEU A 29 36.12 -9.39 -11.21
N ARG A 30 35.96 -9.98 -12.40
CA ARG A 30 37.10 -10.40 -13.22
C ARG A 30 37.34 -9.32 -14.25
N GLY A 31 38.23 -8.38 -13.94
CA GLY A 31 38.74 -7.44 -14.93
C GLY A 31 39.61 -6.34 -14.34
N HIS A 32 40.91 -6.39 -14.66
CA HIS A 32 41.90 -5.29 -14.61
C HIS A 32 42.26 -4.78 -13.20
N LEU A 33 43.48 -4.61 -12.72
CA LEU A 33 44.90 -4.59 -13.12
C LEU A 33 45.65 -4.86 -11.77
N GLY A 34 46.89 -5.28 -11.63
CA GLY A 34 48.09 -5.36 -12.44
C GLY A 34 49.24 -5.62 -11.45
N ARG A 35 50.25 -6.37 -11.89
CA ARG A 35 51.50 -6.65 -11.16
C ARG A 35 52.06 -5.40 -10.49
N GLN A 36 52.53 -5.53 -9.26
CA GLN A 36 53.82 -4.98 -8.88
C GLN A 36 54.50 -5.81 -7.79
N SER A 37 55.74 -6.15 -8.12
CA SER A 37 56.77 -6.87 -7.38
C SER A 37 57.34 -6.04 -6.23
N GLY A 38 57.69 -6.69 -5.12
CA GLY A 38 58.49 -6.11 -4.05
C GLY A 38 59.11 -7.22 -3.20
N VAL A 39 60.40 -7.46 -3.41
CA VAL A 39 61.28 -8.46 -2.81
C VAL A 39 61.71 -8.02 -1.41
N THR A 40 61.87 -8.97 -0.47
CA THR A 40 63.05 -9.19 0.42
C THR A 40 62.75 -10.38 1.37
N SER A 41 63.42 -11.53 1.26
CA SER A 41 64.69 -11.94 1.94
C SER A 41 64.52 -12.11 3.47
N ALA A 42 64.96 -13.13 4.21
CA ALA A 42 65.84 -14.30 4.06
C ALA A 42 65.47 -15.27 5.22
N GLN A 43 65.35 -16.60 5.07
CA GLN A 43 66.40 -17.65 5.01
C GLN A 43 67.38 -17.71 6.20
N ALA A 44 67.49 -18.92 6.81
CA ALA A 44 68.56 -19.52 7.66
C ALA A 44 68.03 -19.99 9.05
N LEU A 45 68.33 -21.15 9.66
CA LEU A 45 69.22 -22.32 9.44
C LEU A 45 68.81 -23.45 10.44
N LEU A 46 68.97 -24.72 10.02
CA LEU A 46 69.48 -25.97 10.68
C LEU A 46 69.38 -26.12 12.24
N SER A 47 69.16 -27.27 12.90
CA SER A 47 69.68 -28.65 12.72
C SER A 47 69.02 -29.69 13.66
N ASP A 48 69.25 -30.98 13.36
CA ASP A 48 68.98 -32.25 14.08
C ASP A 48 69.14 -32.33 15.61
N GLY A 49 68.44 -33.31 16.23
CA GLY A 49 68.83 -33.93 17.50
C GLY A 49 67.70 -34.67 18.24
N SER A 50 67.94 -35.92 18.63
CA SER A 50 67.03 -36.97 19.12
C SER A 50 66.79 -37.04 20.64
N ASP A 51 65.64 -37.61 21.00
CA ASP A 51 65.26 -38.48 22.14
C ASP A 51 65.34 -38.05 23.62
N SER A 52 64.23 -38.41 24.30
CA SER A 52 64.01 -38.84 25.70
C SER A 52 64.44 -37.92 26.86
N ASP A 53 63.46 -37.36 27.58
CA ASP A 53 62.95 -37.87 28.87
C ASP A 53 62.17 -36.78 29.64
N GLU A 54 61.23 -37.26 30.45
CA GLU A 54 60.28 -36.51 31.27
C GLU A 54 60.98 -35.58 32.25
N GLU A 55 60.71 -34.27 32.17
CA GLU A 55 60.86 -33.38 33.32
C GLU A 55 59.64 -32.46 33.44
N GLU A 56 59.10 -32.50 34.66
CA GLU A 56 58.14 -31.64 35.30
C GLU A 56 58.63 -30.18 35.25
N TRP A 57 57.91 -29.29 34.57
CA TRP A 57 58.20 -27.85 34.63
C TRP A 57 56.93 -27.06 34.95
N ASP A 58 57.00 -26.41 36.12
CA ASP A 58 56.19 -25.29 36.59
C ASP A 58 55.72 -24.39 35.45
N THR A 59 54.40 -24.20 35.37
CA THR A 59 53.80 -23.24 34.45
C THR A 59 53.86 -21.85 35.08
N ASP A 60 55.02 -21.19 34.95
CA ASP A 60 55.10 -19.73 34.98
C ASP A 60 54.36 -19.19 33.74
N LEU A 61 53.04 -19.12 33.84
CA LEU A 61 52.17 -18.41 32.91
C LEU A 61 52.27 -16.90 33.16
N GLU A 62 53.43 -16.31 32.86
CA GLU A 62 53.47 -14.92 32.39
C GLU A 62 52.96 -14.91 30.94
N GLY A 63 51.68 -15.19 30.78
CA GLY A 63 50.99 -15.07 29.50
C GLY A 63 50.60 -13.62 29.30
N ASP A 64 51.26 -12.95 28.35
CA ASP A 64 50.80 -11.72 27.72
C ASP A 64 49.27 -11.68 27.70
N GLU A 65 48.67 -10.77 28.48
CA GLU A 65 47.22 -10.54 28.50
C GLU A 65 46.79 -9.93 27.16
N GLN A 66 46.77 -10.75 26.10
CA GLN A 66 46.02 -10.43 24.90
C GLN A 66 44.53 -10.49 25.27
N PRO A 67 43.74 -9.44 24.98
CA PRO A 67 42.37 -9.36 25.45
C PRO A 67 41.54 -10.49 24.83
N LYS A 68 40.98 -11.35 25.69
CA LYS A 68 40.03 -12.42 25.35
C LYS A 68 38.95 -11.84 24.43
N SER A 69 38.93 -12.29 23.17
CA SER A 69 37.88 -11.92 22.21
C SER A 69 36.57 -12.51 22.69
N THR A 70 35.74 -11.71 23.34
CA THR A 70 34.37 -12.04 23.70
C THR A 70 33.59 -12.47 22.46
N TYR A 71 33.07 -13.71 22.44
CA TYR A 71 32.17 -14.17 21.39
C TYR A 71 30.98 -13.21 21.31
N ASP A 72 30.72 -12.68 20.12
CA ASP A 72 29.68 -11.68 19.87
C ASP A 72 28.51 -12.34 19.12
N PRO A 73 27.48 -12.84 19.83
CA PRO A 73 26.33 -13.50 19.22
C PRO A 73 25.48 -12.55 18.36
N THR A 74 25.65 -11.23 18.52
CA THR A 74 24.87 -10.25 17.77
C THR A 74 25.40 -10.03 16.36
N GLY A 75 26.68 -10.36 16.10
CA GLY A 75 27.36 -10.04 14.85
C GLY A 75 27.79 -8.57 14.72
N ARG A 76 27.67 -7.76 15.79
CA ARG A 76 28.00 -6.33 15.80
C ARG A 76 29.45 -6.06 15.43
N THR A 77 30.37 -6.84 15.96
CA THR A 77 31.80 -6.71 15.70
C THR A 77 32.11 -6.98 14.23
N LEU A 78 31.42 -7.96 13.62
CA LEU A 78 31.54 -8.27 12.20
C LEU A 78 30.99 -7.14 11.34
N TYR A 79 29.82 -6.59 11.69
CA TYR A 79 29.24 -5.44 11.00
C TYR A 79 30.20 -4.25 10.97
N LEU A 80 30.70 -3.82 12.13
CA LEU A 80 31.59 -2.66 12.22
C LEU A 80 32.90 -2.88 11.45
N ARG A 81 33.45 -4.10 11.48
CA ARG A 81 34.63 -4.46 10.70
C ARG A 81 34.34 -4.44 9.20
N ALA A 82 33.19 -4.97 8.77
CA ALA A 82 32.77 -4.95 7.37
C ALA A 82 32.59 -3.52 6.88
N CYS A 83 31.95 -2.65 7.68
CA CYS A 83 31.80 -1.24 7.35
C CYS A 83 33.15 -0.54 7.15
N ASN A 84 34.11 -0.78 8.06
CA ASN A 84 35.46 -0.22 7.94
C ASN A 84 36.18 -0.72 6.67
N LYS A 85 36.07 -2.02 6.35
CA LYS A 85 36.71 -2.61 5.16
C LYS A 85 36.09 -2.12 3.86
N LEU A 86 34.77 -1.91 3.84
CA LEU A 86 34.01 -1.46 2.69
C LEU A 86 33.97 0.07 2.56
N GLY A 87 34.55 0.81 3.54
CA GLY A 87 34.58 2.27 3.53
C GLY A 87 33.21 2.94 3.71
N ILE A 88 32.26 2.26 4.34
CA ILE A 88 30.90 2.77 4.58
C ILE A 88 30.71 3.22 6.03
N VAL A 89 29.89 4.24 6.25
CA VAL A 89 29.52 4.69 7.59
C VAL A 89 28.54 3.67 8.21
N PRO A 90 28.85 3.10 9.39
CA PRO A 90 27.94 2.17 10.04
C PRO A 90 26.58 2.79 10.35
N ALA A 91 25.50 2.11 9.99
CA ALA A 91 24.15 2.50 10.35
C ALA A 91 23.95 2.31 11.85
N SER A 92 23.91 3.42 12.59
CA SER A 92 23.75 3.40 14.05
C SER A 92 22.46 2.71 14.50
N TYR A 93 21.40 2.78 13.69
CA TYR A 93 20.13 2.11 13.95
C TYR A 93 20.30 0.58 13.98
N PHE A 94 20.95 0.00 12.96
CA PHE A 94 21.21 -1.44 12.90
C PHE A 94 21.91 -1.91 14.16
N VAL A 95 23.01 -1.24 14.49
CA VAL A 95 23.89 -1.52 15.63
C VAL A 95 23.15 -1.49 16.98
N ARG A 96 22.14 -0.63 17.13
CA ARG A 96 21.33 -0.52 18.37
C ARG A 96 20.25 -1.59 18.48
N HIS A 97 19.78 -2.13 17.36
CA HIS A 97 18.64 -3.05 17.31
C HIS A 97 19.03 -4.48 16.91
N MET A 98 20.33 -4.81 16.85
CA MET A 98 20.79 -6.16 16.44
C MET A 98 20.33 -7.28 17.36
N THR A 99 19.85 -6.97 18.57
CA THR A 99 19.30 -7.92 19.55
C THR A 99 17.79 -8.06 19.47
N ASN A 100 17.12 -7.22 18.68
CA ASN A 100 15.67 -7.25 18.55
C ASN A 100 15.27 -8.26 17.46
N PRO A 101 14.12 -8.94 17.59
CA PRO A 101 13.63 -9.84 16.57
C PRO A 101 13.23 -9.12 15.28
N GLU A 102 12.77 -7.88 15.40
CA GLU A 102 12.35 -7.06 14.28
C GLU A 102 13.39 -5.97 13.98
N MET A 103 13.93 -6.00 12.75
CA MET A 103 14.86 -5.02 12.22
C MET A 103 14.23 -4.30 11.03
N THR A 104 13.82 -3.04 11.25
CA THR A 104 13.24 -2.18 10.20
C THR A 104 14.17 -1.04 9.85
N MET A 105 14.68 -1.04 8.62
CA MET A 105 15.67 -0.08 8.11
C MET A 105 15.24 0.48 6.76
N MET A 106 14.00 0.94 6.63
CA MET A 106 13.49 1.52 5.38
C MET A 106 14.12 2.88 5.09
N HIS A 107 14.32 3.24 3.83
CA HIS A 107 14.78 4.58 3.42
C HIS A 107 16.16 5.01 3.94
N HIS A 108 17.05 4.05 4.24
CA HIS A 108 18.40 4.33 4.76
C HIS A 108 19.46 4.47 3.67
N GLY A 109 19.11 4.23 2.41
CA GLY A 109 20.04 4.33 1.28
C GLY A 109 21.22 3.37 1.41
N LEU A 110 20.97 2.15 1.89
CA LEU A 110 22.03 1.16 2.15
C LEU A 110 22.86 0.84 0.90
N GLY A 111 22.21 0.77 -0.27
CA GLY A 111 22.84 0.29 -1.49
C GLY A 111 23.31 -1.17 -1.39
N PRO A 112 23.93 -1.70 -2.46
CA PRO A 112 24.44 -3.08 -2.48
C PRO A 112 25.53 -3.31 -1.42
N VAL A 113 26.41 -2.33 -1.20
CA VAL A 113 27.52 -2.42 -0.25
C VAL A 113 27.05 -2.35 1.21
N GLY A 114 26.05 -1.52 1.51
CA GLY A 114 25.47 -1.46 2.85
C GLY A 114 24.74 -2.75 3.21
N VAL A 115 23.98 -3.32 2.26
CA VAL A 115 23.37 -4.65 2.43
C VAL A 115 24.43 -5.73 2.58
N GLN A 116 25.55 -5.67 1.85
CA GLN A 116 26.66 -6.60 2.03
C GLN A 116 27.17 -6.61 3.47
N ALA A 117 27.39 -5.43 4.06
CA ALA A 117 27.85 -5.33 5.44
C ALA A 117 26.82 -5.88 6.44
N ILE A 118 25.54 -5.56 6.24
CA ILE A 118 24.44 -6.06 7.08
C ILE A 118 24.34 -7.59 6.97
N SER A 119 24.32 -8.14 5.75
CA SER A 119 24.22 -9.58 5.50
C SER A 119 25.35 -10.35 6.18
N LEU A 120 26.58 -9.83 6.16
CA LEU A 120 27.70 -10.47 6.87
C LEU A 120 27.49 -10.61 8.37
N ALA A 121 26.84 -9.64 8.99
CA ALA A 121 26.49 -9.71 10.40
C ALA A 121 25.30 -10.65 10.63
N LEU A 122 24.31 -10.62 9.73
CA LEU A 122 23.12 -11.46 9.81
C LEU A 122 23.39 -12.94 9.58
N LEU A 123 24.48 -13.32 8.89
CA LEU A 123 24.86 -14.73 8.75
C LEU A 123 24.98 -15.47 10.08
N TYR A 124 25.38 -14.77 11.15
CA TYR A 124 25.56 -15.35 12.49
C TYR A 124 24.53 -14.83 13.50
N ASN A 125 23.74 -13.82 13.13
CA ASN A 125 22.73 -13.28 14.01
C ASN A 125 21.58 -14.29 14.15
N THR A 126 21.32 -14.70 15.38
CA THR A 126 20.27 -15.66 15.70
C THR A 126 18.99 -15.01 16.24
N THR A 127 19.01 -13.69 16.44
CA THR A 127 17.91 -12.95 17.08
C THR A 127 16.93 -12.36 16.07
N ILE A 128 17.41 -11.84 14.95
CA ILE A 128 16.58 -11.17 13.94
C ILE A 128 15.83 -12.22 13.12
N THR A 129 14.50 -12.18 13.22
CA THR A 129 13.58 -13.05 12.47
C THR A 129 12.81 -12.29 11.41
N VAL A 130 12.60 -10.98 11.61
CA VAL A 130 11.91 -10.08 10.68
C VAL A 130 12.89 -9.00 10.21
N LEU A 131 13.18 -8.99 8.91
CA LEU A 131 14.04 -8.01 8.29
C LEU A 131 13.27 -7.19 7.25
N ASN A 132 13.11 -5.90 7.50
CA ASN A 132 12.56 -4.97 6.54
C ASN A 132 13.64 -3.98 6.10
N ILE A 133 14.04 -4.09 4.83
CA ILE A 133 15.01 -3.22 4.16
C ILE A 133 14.41 -2.61 2.88
N ARG A 134 13.11 -2.33 2.89
CA ARG A 134 12.40 -1.64 1.79
C ARG A 134 13.02 -0.29 1.44
N ASP A 135 13.00 0.06 0.16
CA ASP A 135 13.48 1.34 -0.38
C ASP A 135 14.88 1.73 0.11
N ASN A 136 15.86 0.93 -0.28
CA ASN A 136 17.27 1.13 0.05
C ASN A 136 18.20 1.13 -1.16
N GLY A 137 17.64 1.08 -2.38
CA GLY A 137 18.41 1.11 -3.63
C GLY A 137 19.45 -0.01 -3.73
N ILE A 138 19.12 -1.21 -3.26
CA ILE A 138 20.07 -2.33 -3.15
C ILE A 138 20.52 -2.86 -4.52
N GLY A 139 19.67 -2.72 -5.54
CA GLY A 139 19.94 -3.16 -6.90
C GLY A 139 20.07 -4.68 -7.06
N GLU A 140 20.46 -5.11 -8.26
CA GLU A 140 20.60 -6.54 -8.59
C GLU A 140 21.67 -7.25 -7.77
N GLU A 141 22.79 -6.57 -7.50
CA GLU A 141 23.87 -7.11 -6.68
C GLU A 141 23.43 -7.30 -5.22
N GLY A 142 22.65 -6.35 -4.68
CA GLY A 142 22.04 -6.49 -3.36
C GLY A 142 21.10 -7.68 -3.29
N GLY A 143 20.31 -7.93 -4.33
CA GLY A 143 19.45 -9.11 -4.44
C GLY A 143 20.23 -10.43 -4.39
N GLU A 144 21.36 -10.53 -5.10
CA GLU A 144 22.24 -11.70 -5.05
C GLU A 144 22.84 -11.92 -3.65
N ILE A 145 23.24 -10.85 -2.98
CA ILE A 145 23.77 -10.91 -1.61
C ILE A 145 22.71 -11.39 -0.63
N ILE A 146 21.47 -10.92 -0.76
CA ILE A 146 20.34 -11.36 0.08
C ILE A 146 20.01 -12.83 -0.19
N ALA A 147 20.02 -13.26 -1.45
CA ALA A 147 19.86 -14.67 -1.78
C ALA A 147 20.92 -15.54 -1.08
N LYS A 148 22.19 -15.12 -1.08
CA LYS A 148 23.26 -15.82 -0.35
C LYS A 148 23.03 -15.81 1.16
N LEU A 149 22.54 -14.71 1.73
CA LEU A 149 22.17 -14.64 3.15
C LEU A 149 21.08 -15.67 3.49
N LEU A 150 20.03 -15.76 2.69
CA LEU A 150 18.89 -16.68 2.93
C LEU A 150 19.24 -18.16 2.78
N ARG A 151 20.36 -18.51 2.13
CA ARG A 151 20.84 -19.91 2.07
C ARG A 151 21.49 -20.38 3.37
N GLU A 152 22.15 -19.44 4.05
CA GLU A 152 23.00 -19.72 5.22
C GLU A 152 22.32 -19.32 6.54
N ASN A 153 21.44 -18.31 6.50
CA ASN A 153 20.68 -17.89 7.67
C ASN A 153 19.36 -18.67 7.77
N TYR A 154 19.15 -19.31 8.92
CA TYR A 154 17.97 -20.13 9.20
C TYR A 154 17.01 -19.49 10.21
N TYR A 155 17.21 -18.23 10.57
CA TYR A 155 16.43 -17.52 11.60
C TYR A 155 15.47 -16.49 11.00
N ILE A 156 15.80 -15.92 9.85
CA ILE A 156 14.92 -14.98 9.15
C ILE A 156 13.71 -15.75 8.60
N THR A 157 12.54 -15.38 9.11
CA THR A 157 11.24 -15.93 8.72
C THR A 157 10.43 -14.93 7.89
N GLU A 158 10.72 -13.63 7.99
CA GLU A 158 10.05 -12.57 7.25
C GLU A 158 11.07 -11.60 6.65
N LEU A 159 10.96 -11.37 5.34
CA LEU A 159 11.85 -10.49 4.60
C LEU A 159 11.04 -9.54 3.72
N ASP A 160 11.25 -8.23 3.88
CA ASP A 160 10.74 -7.21 2.96
C ASP A 160 11.92 -6.51 2.24
N ILE A 161 11.99 -6.73 0.93
CA ILE A 161 12.95 -6.14 0.00
C ILE A 161 12.21 -5.35 -1.09
N SER A 162 11.07 -4.77 -0.77
CA SER A 162 10.29 -3.96 -1.71
C SER A 162 11.04 -2.67 -2.12
N GLU A 163 10.69 -2.11 -3.28
CA GLU A 163 11.19 -0.82 -3.80
C GLU A 163 12.71 -0.71 -3.93
N ASN A 164 13.35 -1.78 -4.39
CA ASN A 164 14.81 -1.94 -4.24
C ASN A 164 15.53 -2.23 -5.56
N GLN A 165 14.79 -2.22 -6.67
CA GLN A 165 15.29 -2.49 -8.02
C GLN A 165 16.13 -3.78 -8.07
N VAL A 166 15.64 -4.84 -7.41
CA VAL A 166 16.31 -6.16 -7.34
C VAL A 166 16.62 -6.74 -8.73
N GLY A 167 15.85 -6.34 -9.75
CA GLY A 167 16.07 -6.67 -11.16
C GLY A 167 16.13 -8.17 -11.45
N ALA A 168 16.42 -8.52 -12.71
CA ALA A 168 16.24 -9.88 -13.21
C ALA A 168 17.21 -10.87 -12.54
N ARG A 169 18.48 -10.48 -12.38
CA ARG A 169 19.52 -11.32 -11.80
C ARG A 169 19.31 -11.55 -10.31
N GLY A 170 18.96 -10.51 -9.56
CA GLY A 170 18.63 -10.63 -8.14
C GLY A 170 17.41 -11.53 -7.92
N THR A 171 16.35 -11.35 -8.73
CA THR A 171 15.15 -12.19 -8.64
C THR A 171 15.41 -13.65 -8.99
N LEU A 172 16.26 -13.93 -9.99
CA LEU A 172 16.67 -15.29 -10.31
C LEU A 172 17.33 -15.99 -9.11
N GLU A 173 18.32 -15.35 -8.49
CA GLU A 173 19.05 -15.92 -7.35
C GLU A 173 18.15 -16.10 -6.12
N ILE A 174 17.21 -15.17 -5.90
CA ILE A 174 16.20 -15.30 -4.85
C ILE A 174 15.27 -16.49 -5.16
N ALA A 175 14.76 -16.62 -6.39
CA ALA A 175 13.88 -17.71 -6.78
C ALA A 175 14.57 -19.08 -6.62
N GLU A 176 15.83 -19.23 -7.04
CA GLU A 176 16.59 -20.47 -6.82
C GLU A 176 16.81 -20.75 -5.32
N THR A 177 17.04 -19.70 -4.53
CA THR A 177 17.19 -19.85 -3.08
C THR A 177 15.88 -20.26 -2.40
N LEU A 178 14.74 -19.72 -2.84
CA LEU A 178 13.43 -20.08 -2.31
C LEU A 178 13.10 -21.56 -2.50
N LYS A 179 13.59 -22.22 -3.55
CA LYS A 179 13.36 -23.68 -3.73
C LYS A 179 13.95 -24.52 -2.59
N MET A 180 15.01 -24.04 -1.95
CA MET A 180 15.75 -24.77 -0.91
C MET A 180 15.54 -24.17 0.50
N ASN A 181 15.20 -22.89 0.58
CA ASN A 181 14.95 -22.24 1.86
C ASN A 181 13.63 -22.76 2.46
N ASN A 182 13.70 -23.17 3.73
CA ASN A 182 12.60 -23.75 4.48
C ASN A 182 12.25 -22.95 5.75
N THR A 183 12.73 -21.71 5.84
CA THR A 183 12.56 -20.85 7.02
C THR A 183 11.69 -19.65 6.71
N LEU A 184 11.76 -19.13 5.48
CA LEU A 184 11.05 -17.95 5.06
C LEU A 184 9.55 -18.25 4.87
N THR A 185 8.73 -17.52 5.60
CA THR A 185 7.26 -17.63 5.57
C THR A 185 6.61 -16.43 4.89
N LYS A 186 7.24 -15.24 4.98
CA LYS A 186 6.75 -14.02 4.34
C LYS A 186 7.84 -13.36 3.51
N LEU A 187 7.49 -13.00 2.27
CA LEU A 187 8.39 -12.31 1.35
C LEU A 187 7.70 -11.10 0.70
N GLY A 188 8.26 -9.91 0.90
CA GLY A 188 7.89 -8.69 0.21
C GLY A 188 8.86 -8.36 -0.92
N MET A 189 8.36 -8.30 -2.16
CA MET A 189 9.10 -7.89 -3.35
C MET A 189 8.32 -6.85 -4.17
N ALA A 190 7.50 -6.04 -3.51
CA ALA A 190 6.71 -5.02 -4.18
C ALA A 190 7.61 -3.96 -4.83
N GLY A 191 7.17 -3.30 -5.90
CA GLY A 191 7.88 -2.13 -6.45
C GLY A 191 9.30 -2.41 -6.99
N ASN A 192 9.60 -3.62 -7.47
CA ASN A 192 10.94 -4.01 -7.93
C ASN A 192 11.07 -4.03 -9.47
N ASP A 193 10.12 -3.43 -10.18
CA ASP A 193 10.08 -3.38 -11.65
C ASP A 193 10.09 -4.77 -12.33
N LEU A 194 9.60 -5.81 -11.64
CA LEU A 194 9.61 -7.19 -12.13
C LEU A 194 8.69 -7.36 -13.34
N SER A 195 9.15 -8.08 -14.37
CA SER A 195 8.39 -8.37 -15.58
C SER A 195 7.82 -9.79 -15.58
N ASP A 196 7.13 -10.17 -16.65
CA ASP A 196 6.55 -11.50 -16.82
C ASP A 196 7.57 -12.65 -16.73
N LYS A 197 8.84 -12.39 -17.09
CA LYS A 197 9.91 -13.40 -17.00
C LYS A 197 10.26 -13.70 -15.54
N GLU A 198 10.39 -12.65 -14.73
CA GLU A 198 10.66 -12.79 -13.31
C GLU A 198 9.46 -13.40 -12.57
N ALA A 199 8.23 -13.10 -12.99
CA ALA A 199 7.04 -13.77 -12.49
C ALA A 199 7.10 -15.30 -12.71
N ALA A 200 7.55 -15.75 -13.89
CA ALA A 200 7.70 -17.18 -14.18
C ALA A 200 8.72 -17.86 -13.24
N LEU A 201 9.86 -17.20 -12.98
CA LEU A 201 10.88 -17.69 -12.05
C LEU A 201 10.33 -17.82 -10.63
N LEU A 202 9.69 -16.76 -10.12
CA LEU A 202 9.10 -16.74 -8.78
C LEU A 202 8.01 -17.80 -8.63
N CYS A 203 7.08 -17.90 -9.60
CA CYS A 203 6.02 -18.91 -9.56
C CYS A 203 6.60 -20.33 -9.56
N SER A 204 7.62 -20.60 -10.39
CA SER A 204 8.27 -21.92 -10.42
C SER A 204 8.94 -22.29 -9.10
N ALA A 205 9.48 -21.30 -8.38
CA ALA A 205 10.07 -21.51 -7.07
C ALA A 205 9.01 -21.74 -5.99
N LEU A 206 7.91 -20.98 -6.01
CA LEU A 206 6.81 -21.08 -5.05
C LEU A 206 5.97 -22.36 -5.20
N LEU A 207 5.94 -22.96 -6.39
CA LEU A 207 5.34 -24.29 -6.59
C LEU A 207 6.11 -25.39 -5.85
N VAL A 208 7.43 -25.23 -5.72
CA VAL A 208 8.30 -26.18 -5.01
C VAL A 208 8.36 -25.84 -3.51
N ASN A 209 8.35 -24.56 -3.16
CA ASN A 209 8.44 -24.11 -1.78
C ASN A 209 7.12 -24.32 -1.00
N SER A 210 7.22 -25.02 0.12
CA SER A 210 6.08 -25.34 0.99
C SER A 210 5.94 -24.45 2.22
N THR A 211 6.84 -23.49 2.40
CA THR A 211 7.02 -22.70 3.63
C THR A 211 6.53 -21.27 3.50
N VAL A 212 6.64 -20.66 2.32
CA VAL A 212 6.17 -19.31 2.03
C VAL A 212 4.65 -19.33 2.00
N THR A 213 4.04 -18.65 2.97
CA THR A 213 2.59 -18.53 3.10
C THR A 213 2.08 -17.16 2.66
N ARG A 214 2.93 -16.13 2.66
CA ARG A 214 2.56 -14.77 2.28
C ARG A 214 3.58 -14.18 1.32
N ILE A 215 3.09 -13.68 0.18
CA ILE A 215 3.92 -12.97 -0.78
C ILE A 215 3.27 -11.66 -1.21
N ASP A 216 4.06 -10.60 -1.22
CA ASP A 216 3.67 -9.31 -1.78
C ASP A 216 4.50 -9.04 -3.04
N LEU A 217 3.81 -9.01 -4.18
CA LEU A 217 4.36 -8.69 -5.50
C LEU A 217 3.68 -7.47 -6.12
N SER A 218 3.10 -6.60 -5.30
CA SER A 218 2.42 -5.39 -5.75
C SER A 218 3.38 -4.38 -6.41
N GLY A 219 2.87 -3.47 -7.22
CA GLY A 219 3.69 -2.40 -7.82
C GLY A 219 4.76 -2.89 -8.81
N ASN A 220 4.56 -4.05 -9.44
CA ASN A 220 5.45 -4.58 -10.46
C ASN A 220 4.85 -4.39 -11.87
N LYS A 221 5.49 -4.95 -12.90
CA LYS A 221 5.09 -4.80 -14.31
C LYS A 221 4.48 -6.08 -14.87
N PHE A 222 3.78 -6.85 -14.05
CA PHE A 222 3.17 -8.11 -14.47
C PHE A 222 2.01 -7.87 -15.41
N SER A 223 2.09 -8.44 -16.61
CA SER A 223 1.06 -8.37 -17.63
C SER A 223 0.13 -9.59 -17.58
N ASN A 224 -0.80 -9.67 -18.53
CA ASN A 224 -1.65 -10.85 -18.71
C ASN A 224 -0.89 -12.16 -18.93
N LYS A 225 0.38 -12.13 -19.39
CA LYS A 225 1.22 -13.33 -19.53
C LYS A 225 1.72 -13.86 -18.19
N ALA A 226 2.12 -12.97 -17.27
CA ALA A 226 2.48 -13.37 -15.92
C ALA A 226 1.35 -14.14 -15.23
N CYS A 227 0.10 -13.77 -15.53
CA CYS A 227 -1.09 -14.42 -14.98
C CYS A 227 -1.28 -15.88 -15.43
N GLU A 228 -0.62 -16.32 -16.50
CA GLU A 228 -0.61 -17.76 -16.85
C GLU A 228 0.18 -18.56 -15.80
N TYR A 229 1.32 -18.03 -15.36
CA TYR A 229 2.14 -18.64 -14.32
C TYR A 229 1.52 -18.48 -12.93
N ILE A 230 0.96 -17.30 -12.63
CA ILE A 230 0.28 -17.05 -11.35
C ILE A 230 -0.99 -17.91 -11.25
N GLY A 231 -1.75 -18.07 -12.34
CA GLY A 231 -2.92 -18.95 -12.36
C GLY A 231 -2.54 -20.40 -12.06
N ALA A 232 -1.46 -20.92 -12.66
CA ALA A 232 -0.94 -22.25 -12.35
C ALA A 232 -0.43 -22.36 -10.90
N LEU A 233 0.26 -21.32 -10.40
CA LEU A 233 0.67 -21.25 -9.01
C LEU A 233 -0.53 -21.35 -8.06
N LEU A 234 -1.62 -20.64 -8.35
CA LEU A 234 -2.82 -20.68 -7.51
C LEU A 234 -3.53 -22.04 -7.58
N ASP A 235 -3.53 -22.72 -8.72
CA ASP A 235 -4.15 -24.04 -8.85
C ASP A 235 -3.37 -25.12 -8.08
N GLU A 236 -2.04 -25.08 -8.13
CA GLU A 236 -1.16 -26.14 -7.61
C GLU A 236 -0.56 -25.85 -6.22
N SER A 237 -0.50 -24.58 -5.79
CA SER A 237 0.10 -24.24 -4.49
C SER A 237 -0.77 -24.69 -3.32
N TYR A 238 -0.13 -25.32 -2.34
CA TYR A 238 -0.76 -25.80 -1.10
C TYR A 238 -0.27 -25.06 0.16
N SER A 239 0.60 -24.07 0.00
CA SER A 239 1.21 -23.29 1.10
C SER A 239 0.74 -21.84 1.12
N LEU A 240 0.42 -21.26 -0.04
CA LEU A 240 0.17 -19.82 -0.16
C LEU A 240 -1.21 -19.43 0.39
N GLU A 241 -1.21 -18.57 1.42
CA GLU A 241 -2.43 -18.06 2.06
C GLU A 241 -2.71 -16.59 1.71
N TYR A 242 -1.66 -15.81 1.38
CA TYR A 242 -1.79 -14.39 1.03
C TYR A 242 -0.98 -14.07 -0.22
N LEU A 243 -1.65 -13.45 -1.19
CA LEU A 243 -1.05 -12.98 -2.42
C LEU A 243 -1.51 -11.55 -2.73
N ASP A 244 -0.55 -10.63 -2.77
CA ASP A 244 -0.78 -9.26 -3.23
C ASP A 244 -0.18 -9.05 -4.62
N LEU A 245 -1.05 -8.70 -5.57
CA LEU A 245 -0.70 -8.38 -6.95
C LEU A 245 -1.19 -6.97 -7.33
N SER A 246 -1.50 -6.13 -6.34
CA SER A 246 -2.00 -4.78 -6.59
C SER A 246 -1.04 -3.95 -7.43
N TRP A 247 -1.52 -2.94 -8.16
CA TRP A 247 -0.67 -2.07 -8.97
C TRP A 247 0.20 -2.82 -10.00
N ASN A 248 -0.40 -3.75 -10.74
CA ASN A 248 0.22 -4.43 -11.88
C ASN A 248 -0.60 -4.17 -13.16
N HIS A 249 -0.27 -4.87 -14.25
CA HIS A 249 -0.93 -4.74 -15.56
C HIS A 249 -1.68 -6.03 -15.95
N ILE A 250 -2.35 -6.67 -14.99
CA ILE A 250 -3.05 -7.95 -15.18
C ILE A 250 -4.12 -7.87 -16.29
N GLN A 251 -4.91 -6.80 -16.31
CA GLN A 251 -6.00 -6.57 -17.27
C GLN A 251 -7.06 -7.69 -17.26
N VAL A 252 -8.03 -7.60 -18.18
CA VAL A 252 -9.16 -8.55 -18.28
C VAL A 252 -8.71 -10.00 -18.48
N LYS A 253 -7.81 -10.23 -19.45
CA LYS A 253 -7.35 -11.59 -19.78
C LYS A 253 -6.55 -12.22 -18.63
N GLY A 254 -5.72 -11.43 -17.95
CA GLY A 254 -4.97 -11.92 -16.80
C GLY A 254 -5.90 -12.30 -15.63
N ALA A 255 -6.92 -11.47 -15.36
CA ALA A 255 -7.91 -11.77 -14.33
C ALA A 255 -8.68 -13.06 -14.61
N GLN A 256 -9.02 -13.35 -15.87
CA GLN A 256 -9.64 -14.62 -16.26
C GLN A 256 -8.72 -15.83 -16.01
N ARG A 257 -7.40 -15.68 -16.17
CA ARG A 257 -6.44 -16.75 -15.85
C ARG A 257 -6.28 -16.96 -14.35
N ILE A 258 -6.25 -15.88 -13.58
CA ILE A 258 -6.24 -15.93 -12.12
C ILE A 258 -7.52 -16.59 -11.59
N ALA A 259 -8.68 -16.22 -12.14
CA ALA A 259 -9.96 -16.84 -11.80
C ALA A 259 -9.95 -18.35 -12.04
N LYS A 260 -9.40 -18.81 -13.17
CA LYS A 260 -9.27 -20.25 -13.45
C LYS A 260 -8.42 -20.98 -12.41
N GLY A 261 -7.30 -20.39 -11.98
CA GLY A 261 -6.45 -20.97 -10.93
C GLY A 261 -7.10 -20.94 -9.54
N LEU A 262 -7.95 -19.95 -9.28
CA LEU A 262 -8.65 -19.81 -8.00
C LEU A 262 -9.76 -20.87 -7.82
N GLU A 263 -10.32 -21.40 -8.90
CA GLU A 263 -11.36 -22.44 -8.87
C GLU A 263 -10.88 -23.72 -8.16
N GLY A 264 -9.64 -24.14 -8.40
CA GLY A 264 -9.01 -25.32 -7.76
C GLY A 264 -8.28 -25.02 -6.45
N ASN A 265 -8.09 -23.74 -6.10
CA ASN A 265 -7.30 -23.36 -4.94
C ASN A 265 -8.01 -23.70 -3.61
N MET A 266 -7.28 -24.35 -2.70
CA MET A 266 -7.79 -24.81 -1.40
C MET A 266 -7.09 -24.16 -0.19
N LYS A 267 -6.36 -23.06 -0.37
CA LYS A 267 -5.49 -22.50 0.70
C LYS A 267 -5.44 -20.99 0.77
N LEU A 268 -5.57 -20.31 -0.35
CA LEU A 268 -5.47 -18.86 -0.43
C LEU A 268 -6.64 -18.23 0.32
N LYS A 269 -6.32 -17.45 1.35
CA LYS A 269 -7.30 -16.72 2.18
C LYS A 269 -7.44 -15.28 1.70
N THR A 270 -6.36 -14.67 1.22
CA THR A 270 -6.37 -13.27 0.80
C THR A 270 -5.76 -13.10 -0.58
N LEU A 271 -6.53 -12.48 -1.48
CA LEU A 271 -6.09 -12.11 -2.81
C LEU A 271 -6.33 -10.62 -3.04
N LYS A 272 -5.25 -9.87 -3.29
CA LYS A 272 -5.35 -8.45 -3.62
C LYS A 272 -4.99 -8.19 -5.06
N LEU A 273 -5.93 -7.57 -5.78
CA LEU A 273 -5.85 -7.26 -7.20
C LEU A 273 -6.13 -5.78 -7.47
N ALA A 274 -5.99 -4.89 -6.47
CA ALA A 274 -6.31 -3.49 -6.65
C ALA A 274 -5.47 -2.85 -7.77
N TRP A 275 -6.01 -1.87 -8.50
CA TRP A 275 -5.27 -1.13 -9.55
C TRP A 275 -4.68 -1.99 -10.67
N ASN A 276 -5.44 -2.95 -11.21
CA ASN A 276 -4.99 -3.87 -12.25
C ASN A 276 -5.76 -3.79 -13.57
N GLY A 277 -6.83 -2.98 -13.61
CA GLY A 277 -7.69 -2.85 -14.78
C GLY A 277 -8.43 -4.14 -15.14
N VAL A 278 -8.84 -4.92 -14.13
CA VAL A 278 -9.59 -6.19 -14.27
C VAL A 278 -10.85 -6.03 -15.15
N ALA A 279 -11.52 -4.87 -15.06
CA ALA A 279 -12.78 -4.55 -15.72
C ALA A 279 -13.94 -5.52 -15.40
N THR A 280 -15.12 -5.26 -15.97
CA THR A 280 -16.34 -6.04 -15.74
C THR A 280 -16.18 -7.52 -16.10
N ASP A 281 -15.66 -7.83 -17.29
CA ASP A 281 -15.52 -9.23 -17.74
C ASP A 281 -14.57 -10.06 -16.86
N GLY A 282 -13.49 -9.44 -16.38
CA GLY A 282 -12.56 -10.09 -15.45
C GLY A 282 -13.19 -10.30 -14.08
N ALA A 283 -13.98 -9.33 -13.59
CA ALA A 283 -14.74 -9.45 -12.36
C ALA A 283 -15.80 -10.57 -12.42
N ILE A 284 -16.49 -10.71 -13.55
CA ILE A 284 -17.45 -11.82 -13.77
C ILE A 284 -16.73 -13.17 -13.70
N ALA A 285 -15.53 -13.29 -14.30
CA ALA A 285 -14.75 -14.52 -14.23
C ALA A 285 -14.33 -14.84 -12.79
N LEU A 286 -13.85 -13.86 -12.03
CA LEU A 286 -13.51 -14.02 -10.62
C LEU A 286 -14.73 -14.42 -9.79
N ALA A 287 -15.87 -13.76 -9.99
CA ALA A 287 -17.12 -14.12 -9.32
C ALA A 287 -17.52 -15.58 -9.59
N LYS A 288 -17.39 -16.07 -10.82
CA LYS A 288 -17.66 -17.49 -11.15
C LYS A 288 -16.71 -18.44 -10.45
N SER A 289 -15.41 -18.12 -10.41
CA SER A 289 -14.43 -18.98 -9.70
C SER A 289 -14.72 -19.12 -8.21
N LEU A 290 -15.34 -18.10 -7.60
CA LEU A 290 -15.73 -18.12 -6.20
C LEU A 290 -17.00 -18.95 -5.92
N GLU A 291 -17.74 -19.41 -6.93
CA GLU A 291 -18.87 -20.32 -6.70
C GLU A 291 -18.40 -21.69 -6.17
N GLY A 292 -17.23 -22.15 -6.63
CA GLY A 292 -16.59 -23.39 -6.17
C GLY A 292 -15.53 -23.21 -5.08
N ASN A 293 -14.96 -22.01 -4.94
CA ASN A 293 -13.93 -21.74 -3.95
C ASN A 293 -14.54 -21.57 -2.55
N THR A 294 -14.01 -22.32 -1.58
CA THR A 294 -14.47 -22.31 -0.18
C THR A 294 -13.40 -21.82 0.79
N THR A 295 -12.32 -21.22 0.29
CA THR A 295 -11.13 -20.90 1.10
C THR A 295 -10.76 -19.43 1.11
N LEU A 296 -11.12 -18.68 0.06
CA LEU A 296 -10.88 -17.25 -0.01
C LEU A 296 -11.80 -16.51 0.96
N VAL A 297 -11.18 -15.71 1.81
CA VAL A 297 -11.80 -14.90 2.88
C VAL A 297 -11.82 -13.43 2.49
N GLU A 298 -10.74 -12.94 1.87
CA GLU A 298 -10.59 -11.54 1.48
C GLU A 298 -10.23 -11.41 0.00
N LEU A 299 -11.03 -10.63 -0.73
CA LEU A 299 -10.77 -10.26 -2.12
C LEU A 299 -10.78 -8.74 -2.26
N ASP A 300 -9.67 -8.18 -2.72
CA ASP A 300 -9.56 -6.76 -3.06
C ASP A 300 -9.54 -6.52 -4.58
N LEU A 301 -10.60 -5.88 -5.06
CA LEU A 301 -10.81 -5.46 -6.44
C LEU A 301 -10.90 -3.94 -6.58
N SER A 302 -10.35 -3.18 -5.64
CA SER A 302 -10.40 -1.73 -5.68
C SER A 302 -9.73 -1.14 -6.93
N SER A 303 -10.29 -0.07 -7.48
CA SER A 303 -9.72 0.68 -8.62
C SER A 303 -9.46 -0.18 -9.86
N ASN A 304 -10.44 -1.01 -10.25
CA ASN A 304 -10.32 -1.94 -11.37
C ASN A 304 -11.29 -1.69 -12.54
N ARG A 305 -12.09 -0.63 -12.47
CA ARG A 305 -13.16 -0.31 -13.44
C ARG A 305 -14.21 -1.42 -13.55
N VAL A 306 -14.56 -2.03 -12.41
CA VAL A 306 -15.65 -3.01 -12.33
C VAL A 306 -16.98 -2.25 -12.47
N GLY A 307 -17.84 -2.67 -13.40
CA GLY A 307 -19.19 -2.12 -13.56
C GLY A 307 -20.27 -2.91 -12.81
N ASP A 308 -21.52 -2.46 -12.92
CA ASP A 308 -22.68 -3.09 -12.27
C ASP A 308 -22.85 -4.56 -12.60
N GLU A 309 -22.61 -4.98 -13.85
CA GLU A 309 -22.73 -6.39 -14.24
C GLU A 309 -21.75 -7.29 -13.47
N GLY A 310 -20.55 -6.77 -13.17
CA GLY A 310 -19.57 -7.46 -12.35
C GLY A 310 -20.02 -7.55 -10.89
N ALA A 311 -20.55 -6.46 -10.34
CA ALA A 311 -21.14 -6.44 -9.00
C ALA A 311 -22.34 -7.40 -8.88
N ILE A 312 -23.21 -7.46 -9.89
CA ILE A 312 -24.35 -8.39 -9.96
C ILE A 312 -23.86 -9.84 -10.04
N ALA A 313 -22.77 -10.11 -10.76
CA ALA A 313 -22.17 -11.45 -10.78
C ALA A 313 -21.69 -11.86 -9.38
N PHE A 314 -20.96 -10.99 -8.68
CA PHE A 314 -20.59 -11.22 -7.27
C PHE A 314 -21.83 -11.41 -6.39
N ALA A 315 -22.87 -10.60 -6.56
CA ALA A 315 -24.12 -10.75 -5.80
C ALA A 315 -24.74 -12.14 -5.98
N ARG A 316 -24.68 -12.74 -7.17
CA ARG A 316 -25.16 -14.12 -7.38
C ARG A 316 -24.29 -15.13 -6.65
N THR A 317 -22.98 -15.00 -6.75
CA THR A 317 -22.02 -15.90 -6.08
C THR A 317 -22.15 -15.84 -4.56
N LEU A 318 -22.26 -14.64 -3.99
CA LEU A 318 -22.36 -14.41 -2.54
C LEU A 318 -23.61 -15.01 -1.90
N LYS A 319 -24.63 -15.40 -2.69
CA LYS A 319 -25.79 -16.13 -2.16
C LYS A 319 -25.43 -17.54 -1.69
N ASN A 320 -24.47 -18.17 -2.36
CA ASN A 320 -24.08 -19.56 -2.13
C ASN A 320 -22.67 -19.69 -1.54
N ASN A 321 -21.82 -18.67 -1.67
CA ASN A 321 -20.48 -18.67 -1.10
C ASN A 321 -20.54 -18.40 0.42
N SER A 322 -19.85 -19.25 1.17
CA SER A 322 -19.80 -19.22 2.64
C SER A 322 -18.38 -19.06 3.19
N SER A 323 -17.42 -18.63 2.35
CA SER A 323 -16.03 -18.46 2.76
C SER A 323 -15.59 -16.99 2.70
N LEU A 324 -16.11 -16.22 1.75
CA LEU A 324 -15.74 -14.83 1.60
C LEU A 324 -16.34 -14.01 2.73
N GLU A 325 -15.49 -13.27 3.42
CA GLU A 325 -15.86 -12.40 4.54
C GLU A 325 -15.71 -10.92 4.15
N SER A 326 -14.71 -10.60 3.32
CA SER A 326 -14.38 -9.22 2.94
C SER A 326 -14.25 -9.06 1.43
N LEU A 327 -15.09 -8.19 0.85
CA LEU A 327 -15.01 -7.78 -0.55
C LEU A 327 -14.73 -6.28 -0.64
N TYR A 328 -13.56 -5.93 -1.15
CA TYR A 328 -13.21 -4.54 -1.41
C TYR A 328 -13.44 -4.22 -2.88
N ALA A 329 -14.37 -3.32 -3.16
CA ALA A 329 -14.72 -2.87 -4.50
C ALA A 329 -14.61 -1.35 -4.63
N ALA A 330 -13.76 -0.72 -3.83
CA ALA A 330 -13.61 0.73 -3.80
C ALA A 330 -13.16 1.31 -5.15
N LYS A 331 -13.58 2.54 -5.48
CA LYS A 331 -13.19 3.31 -6.68
C LYS A 331 -13.40 2.54 -7.99
N ASN A 332 -14.53 1.84 -8.09
CA ASN A 332 -14.98 1.18 -9.30
C ASN A 332 -16.15 1.93 -9.96
N ASN A 333 -16.58 1.48 -11.13
CA ASN A 333 -17.71 2.06 -11.87
C ASN A 333 -19.03 1.40 -11.46
N ILE A 334 -19.20 1.17 -10.16
CA ILE A 334 -20.41 0.55 -9.59
C ILE A 334 -21.39 1.68 -9.28
N THR A 335 -22.59 1.56 -9.83
CA THR A 335 -23.72 2.42 -9.52
C THR A 335 -24.60 1.78 -8.45
N GLU A 336 -25.61 2.52 -8.02
CA GLU A 336 -26.66 2.07 -7.12
C GLU A 336 -27.22 0.68 -7.46
N ASN A 337 -27.43 0.35 -8.74
CA ASN A 337 -28.01 -0.95 -9.12
C ASN A 337 -27.10 -2.13 -8.73
N GLY A 338 -25.80 -2.03 -9.04
CA GLY A 338 -24.82 -3.03 -8.67
C GLY A 338 -24.64 -3.11 -7.15
N ALA A 339 -24.59 -1.96 -6.48
CA ALA A 339 -24.43 -1.87 -5.03
C ALA A 339 -25.64 -2.46 -4.27
N CYS A 340 -26.87 -2.09 -4.64
CA CYS A 340 -28.09 -2.65 -4.07
C CYS A 340 -28.20 -4.16 -4.32
N SER A 341 -27.75 -4.65 -5.48
CA SER A 341 -27.73 -6.08 -5.78
C SER A 341 -26.81 -6.86 -4.82
N LEU A 342 -25.61 -6.32 -4.53
CA LEU A 342 -24.68 -6.90 -3.56
C LEU A 342 -25.29 -6.97 -2.16
N LEU A 343 -25.88 -5.87 -1.67
CA LEU A 343 -26.49 -5.85 -0.33
C LEU A 343 -27.67 -6.80 -0.23
N ASN A 344 -28.58 -6.79 -1.21
CA ASN A 344 -29.73 -7.69 -1.24
C ASN A 344 -29.32 -9.17 -1.25
N ALA A 345 -28.23 -9.51 -1.94
CA ALA A 345 -27.70 -10.86 -1.90
C ALA A 345 -27.25 -11.28 -0.50
N VAL A 346 -26.57 -10.39 0.23
CA VAL A 346 -26.12 -10.65 1.60
C VAL A 346 -27.27 -10.66 2.61
N MET A 347 -28.33 -9.89 2.38
CA MET A 347 -29.57 -9.93 3.18
C MET A 347 -30.31 -11.26 3.01
N GLN A 348 -30.36 -11.78 1.77
CA GLN A 348 -31.08 -13.03 1.46
C GLN A 348 -30.30 -14.29 1.87
N SER A 349 -28.98 -14.21 2.00
CA SER A 349 -28.15 -15.35 2.36
C SER A 349 -28.02 -15.50 3.87
N SER A 350 -28.80 -16.41 4.44
CA SER A 350 -28.74 -16.77 5.87
C SER A 350 -27.41 -17.42 6.26
N GLY A 351 -26.67 -18.02 5.32
CA GLY A 351 -25.38 -18.68 5.52
C GLY A 351 -24.15 -17.90 5.04
N SER A 352 -24.29 -16.63 4.63
CA SER A 352 -23.15 -15.84 4.17
C SER A 352 -22.30 -15.36 5.35
N THR A 353 -20.99 -15.56 5.23
CA THR A 353 -19.94 -15.11 6.15
C THR A 353 -19.49 -13.67 5.89
N MET A 354 -20.14 -12.94 4.99
CA MET A 354 -19.75 -11.58 4.64
C MET A 354 -19.86 -10.63 5.83
N ILE A 355 -18.71 -10.11 6.25
CA ILE A 355 -18.54 -9.14 7.34
C ILE A 355 -18.26 -7.75 6.76
N LYS A 356 -17.61 -7.63 5.60
CA LYS A 356 -17.20 -6.33 5.08
C LYS A 356 -17.40 -6.20 3.57
N ILE A 357 -18.05 -5.10 3.17
CA ILE A 357 -18.15 -4.67 1.77
C ILE A 357 -17.69 -3.22 1.68
N ASP A 358 -16.64 -2.96 0.90
CA ASP A 358 -16.18 -1.61 0.62
C ASP A 358 -16.63 -1.15 -0.77
N LEU A 359 -17.50 -0.15 -0.79
CA LEU A 359 -18.08 0.52 -1.97
C LEU A 359 -17.74 2.01 -1.97
N THR A 360 -16.66 2.42 -1.30
CA THR A 360 -16.04 3.75 -1.45
C THR A 360 -15.88 4.06 -2.94
N GLY A 361 -16.21 5.26 -3.43
CA GLY A 361 -16.18 5.61 -4.84
C GLY A 361 -17.38 5.17 -5.69
N ALA A 362 -18.37 4.47 -5.13
CA ALA A 362 -19.57 4.09 -5.86
C ALA A 362 -20.55 5.28 -6.02
N ILE A 363 -21.31 5.30 -7.12
CA ILE A 363 -22.31 6.33 -7.37
C ILE A 363 -23.62 5.88 -6.73
N LEU A 364 -23.86 6.36 -5.50
CA LEU A 364 -24.99 5.97 -4.65
C LEU A 364 -26.01 7.11 -4.52
N LYS A 365 -27.29 6.78 -4.38
CA LYS A 365 -28.37 7.73 -4.08
C LYS A 365 -29.04 7.36 -2.74
N ASP A 366 -30.07 8.13 -2.36
CA ASP A 366 -30.72 8.04 -1.06
C ASP A 366 -31.35 6.66 -0.76
N ASP A 367 -31.84 5.95 -1.78
CA ASP A 367 -32.47 4.63 -1.62
C ASP A 367 -31.47 3.57 -1.10
N PHE A 368 -30.20 3.69 -1.46
CA PHE A 368 -29.14 2.80 -0.98
C PHE A 368 -28.93 2.89 0.54
N HIS A 369 -29.04 4.08 1.13
CA HIS A 369 -28.85 4.27 2.57
C HIS A 369 -29.94 3.55 3.37
N SER A 370 -31.18 3.55 2.89
CA SER A 370 -32.28 2.82 3.52
C SER A 370 -31.98 1.31 3.59
N LEU A 371 -31.44 0.74 2.51
CA LEU A 371 -31.02 -0.67 2.47
C LEU A 371 -29.86 -0.98 3.43
N VAL A 372 -28.91 -0.07 3.59
CA VAL A 372 -27.80 -0.24 4.56
C VAL A 372 -28.34 -0.26 6.00
N GLU A 373 -29.30 0.59 6.34
CA GLU A 373 -29.91 0.58 7.67
C GLU A 373 -30.73 -0.70 7.92
N GLU A 374 -31.48 -1.19 6.93
CA GLU A 374 -32.16 -2.49 7.01
C GLU A 374 -31.16 -3.64 7.20
N LEU A 375 -30.05 -3.62 6.47
CA LEU A 375 -28.99 -4.62 6.58
C LEU A 375 -28.36 -4.65 7.98
N LYS A 376 -28.13 -3.49 8.60
CA LYS A 376 -27.59 -3.41 9.97
C LYS A 376 -28.52 -4.05 11.00
N ILE A 377 -29.83 -4.02 10.78
CA ILE A 377 -30.81 -4.69 11.65
C ILE A 377 -30.68 -6.21 11.51
N VAL A 378 -30.54 -6.71 10.28
CA VAL A 378 -30.47 -8.15 10.00
C VAL A 378 -29.10 -8.75 10.36
N LYS A 379 -28.01 -8.03 10.08
CA LYS A 379 -26.62 -8.43 10.31
C LYS A 379 -25.81 -7.28 10.92
N PRO A 380 -25.86 -7.10 12.25
CA PRO A 380 -25.18 -5.99 12.92
C PRO A 380 -23.66 -6.06 12.85
N GLU A 381 -23.09 -7.24 12.62
CA GLU A 381 -21.64 -7.43 12.46
C GLU A 381 -21.11 -6.96 11.10
N MET A 382 -22.00 -6.70 10.13
CA MET A 382 -21.63 -6.33 8.78
C MET A 382 -21.28 -4.84 8.65
N VAL A 383 -20.11 -4.56 8.08
CA VAL A 383 -19.57 -3.23 7.82
C VAL A 383 -19.65 -2.93 6.32
N VAL A 384 -20.49 -1.95 5.96
CA VAL A 384 -20.54 -1.39 4.61
C VAL A 384 -19.82 -0.05 4.61
N VAL A 385 -18.74 0.06 3.86
CA VAL A 385 -17.95 1.30 3.72
C VAL A 385 -18.35 1.99 2.41
N THR A 386 -18.64 3.29 2.46
CA THR A 386 -18.96 4.12 1.29
C THR A 386 -18.31 5.49 1.44
N ASP A 387 -18.28 6.30 0.38
CA ASP A 387 -17.77 7.70 0.42
C ASP A 387 -18.57 8.61 1.36
N ILE A 388 -19.74 8.15 1.82
CA ILE A 388 -20.65 8.95 2.65
C ILE A 388 -20.56 8.48 4.11
N CYS A 389 -19.72 9.18 4.85
CA CYS A 389 -20.14 9.83 6.09
C CYS A 389 -19.61 11.28 6.12
N PRO A 390 -20.21 12.22 5.39
CA PRO A 390 -20.52 13.50 5.98
C PRO A 390 -21.86 13.34 6.70
N GLU A 391 -21.92 13.75 7.97
CA GLU A 391 -23.15 14.39 8.44
C GLU A 391 -23.62 15.32 7.31
N PRO A 392 -24.92 15.35 6.96
CA PRO A 392 -25.40 16.27 5.94
C PRO A 392 -24.79 17.62 6.26
N ARG A 393 -23.91 18.12 5.38
CA ARG A 393 -23.32 19.45 5.55
C ARG A 393 -24.52 20.35 5.79
N SER A 394 -24.58 20.96 6.97
CA SER A 394 -25.53 22.03 7.23
C SER A 394 -25.50 22.95 6.02
N ARG A 395 -26.66 23.23 5.43
CA ARG A 395 -26.85 24.08 4.25
C ARG A 395 -26.32 25.50 4.53
N ALA A 396 -25.02 25.66 4.55
CA ALA A 396 -24.31 26.90 4.76
C ALA A 396 -23.22 26.96 3.70
N ASP A 397 -23.64 27.06 2.44
CA ASP A 397 -22.90 27.68 1.32
C ASP A 397 -23.74 27.60 0.02
N THR A 398 -25.06 27.82 0.11
CA THR A 398 -25.80 28.34 -1.04
C THR A 398 -25.53 29.85 -1.07
N PRO A 399 -24.99 30.42 -2.16
CA PRO A 399 -24.85 31.88 -2.24
C PRO A 399 -26.23 32.51 -2.07
N ASP A 400 -26.34 33.44 -1.13
CA ASP A 400 -27.58 34.15 -0.83
C ASP A 400 -28.19 34.68 -2.14
N PRO A 401 -29.46 34.38 -2.45
CA PRO A 401 -30.14 34.86 -3.66
C PRO A 401 -30.03 36.37 -3.85
N SER A 402 -29.97 37.11 -2.74
CA SER A 402 -29.76 38.55 -2.72
C SER A 402 -28.39 38.96 -3.29
N THR A 403 -27.36 38.12 -3.13
CA THR A 403 -26.01 38.33 -3.67
C THR A 403 -25.97 38.04 -5.17
N LEU A 404 -26.72 37.05 -5.65
CA LEU A 404 -26.85 36.73 -7.07
C LEU A 404 -27.51 37.89 -7.83
N LEU A 405 -28.63 38.42 -7.32
CA LEU A 405 -29.32 39.57 -7.91
C LEU A 405 -28.46 40.85 -7.86
N ARG A 406 -27.71 41.07 -6.77
CA ARG A 406 -26.79 42.22 -6.67
C ARG A 406 -25.65 42.16 -7.68
N ASN A 407 -25.03 40.99 -7.84
CA ASN A 407 -23.94 40.80 -8.81
C ASN A 407 -24.43 41.04 -10.25
N TYR A 408 -25.66 40.65 -10.57
CA TYR A 408 -26.30 40.95 -11.85
C TYR A 408 -26.47 42.45 -12.08
N LEU A 409 -27.11 43.17 -11.15
CA LEU A 409 -27.35 44.61 -11.26
C LEU A 409 -26.05 45.41 -11.36
N ALA A 410 -25.00 44.95 -10.66
CA ALA A 410 -23.68 45.54 -10.74
C ALA A 410 -23.00 45.33 -12.11
N ARG A 411 -23.15 44.15 -12.72
CA ARG A 411 -22.59 43.84 -14.05
C ARG A 411 -23.26 44.63 -15.16
N GLU A 412 -24.59 44.72 -15.13
CA GLU A 412 -25.37 45.40 -16.18
C GLU A 412 -25.51 46.91 -15.96
N HIS A 413 -24.94 47.45 -14.87
CA HIS A 413 -25.07 48.85 -14.46
C HIS A 413 -26.54 49.33 -14.34
N VAL A 414 -27.46 48.42 -14.03
CA VAL A 414 -28.89 48.71 -13.87
C VAL A 414 -29.20 48.90 -12.40
N ARG A 415 -29.91 49.97 -12.03
CA ARG A 415 -30.43 50.12 -10.67
C ARG A 415 -31.63 49.20 -10.49
N VAL A 416 -31.81 48.64 -9.30
CA VAL A 416 -32.97 47.81 -8.92
C VAL A 416 -34.30 48.42 -9.39
N VAL A 417 -34.49 49.71 -9.16
CA VAL A 417 -35.72 50.44 -9.55
C VAL A 417 -35.89 50.52 -11.08
N ASP A 418 -34.79 50.61 -11.84
CA ASP A 418 -34.86 50.66 -13.30
C ASP A 418 -35.08 49.26 -13.90
N LEU A 419 -34.66 48.18 -13.21
CA LEU A 419 -35.01 46.81 -13.57
C LEU A 419 -36.50 46.56 -13.31
N PHE A 420 -37.02 46.95 -12.15
CA PHE A 420 -38.43 46.79 -11.82
C PHE A 420 -39.35 47.49 -12.84
N ARG A 421 -39.07 48.75 -13.19
CA ARG A 421 -39.84 49.47 -14.23
C ARG A 421 -39.74 48.86 -15.63
N ARG A 422 -38.71 48.05 -15.93
CA ARG A 422 -38.62 47.33 -17.20
C ARG A 422 -39.51 46.08 -17.23
N LEU A 423 -39.76 45.51 -16.05
CA LEU A 423 -40.57 44.30 -15.87
C LEU A 423 -42.05 44.65 -15.69
N ASP A 424 -42.34 45.70 -14.92
CA ASP A 424 -43.67 46.28 -14.71
C ASP A 424 -44.10 47.13 -15.94
N LYS A 425 -44.63 46.46 -16.96
CA LYS A 425 -45.05 47.10 -18.21
C LYS A 425 -46.40 47.81 -18.12
N ASP A 426 -47.24 47.37 -17.21
CA ASP A 426 -48.58 47.92 -17.01
C ASP A 426 -48.64 49.00 -15.91
N GLN A 427 -47.50 49.28 -15.26
CA GLN A 427 -47.34 50.26 -14.17
C GLN A 427 -48.23 49.93 -12.97
N SER A 428 -48.51 48.65 -12.77
CA SER A 428 -49.32 48.15 -11.67
C SER A 428 -48.56 48.20 -10.33
N MET A 429 -47.25 48.45 -10.36
CA MET A 429 -46.34 48.35 -9.21
C MET A 429 -46.22 46.92 -8.65
N GLN A 430 -46.65 45.93 -9.43
CA GLN A 430 -46.56 44.49 -9.16
C GLN A 430 -45.93 43.80 -10.38
N VAL A 431 -45.17 42.73 -10.17
CA VAL A 431 -44.61 41.93 -11.27
C VAL A 431 -44.85 40.46 -10.99
N SER A 432 -45.59 39.80 -11.88
CA SER A 432 -45.83 38.37 -11.71
C SER A 432 -44.54 37.56 -11.82
N VAL A 433 -44.45 36.45 -11.08
CA VAL A 433 -43.31 35.54 -11.14
C VAL A 433 -43.00 35.12 -12.58
N ARG A 434 -44.01 34.96 -13.43
CA ARG A 434 -43.85 34.61 -14.85
C ARG A 434 -43.19 35.73 -15.64
N GLU A 435 -43.60 36.98 -15.44
CA GLU A 435 -43.00 38.15 -16.11
C GLU A 435 -41.58 38.41 -15.62
N PHE A 436 -41.31 38.17 -14.33
CA PHE A 436 -39.98 38.25 -13.76
C PHE A 436 -39.02 37.24 -14.39
N VAL A 437 -39.43 35.97 -14.50
CA VAL A 437 -38.66 34.90 -15.17
C VAL A 437 -38.44 35.22 -16.65
N GLU A 438 -39.48 35.66 -17.36
CA GLU A 438 -39.37 35.98 -18.78
C GLU A 438 -38.46 37.19 -19.02
N GLY A 439 -38.51 38.18 -18.14
CA GLY A 439 -37.65 39.36 -18.18
C GLY A 439 -36.17 39.04 -17.91
N LEU A 440 -35.88 38.15 -16.96
CA LEU A 440 -34.52 37.65 -16.72
C LEU A 440 -34.02 36.78 -17.87
N ARG A 441 -34.88 35.96 -18.48
CA ARG A 441 -34.52 35.15 -19.66
C ARG A 441 -34.26 35.99 -20.91
N LYS A 442 -35.03 37.07 -21.13
CA LYS A 442 -34.83 38.00 -22.25
C LYS A 442 -33.58 38.87 -22.11
N SER A 443 -33.04 38.98 -20.90
CA SER A 443 -31.87 39.82 -20.61
C SER A 443 -30.52 39.08 -20.75
N ASP A 444 -30.49 37.87 -21.35
CA ASP A 444 -29.30 37.03 -21.59
C ASP A 444 -28.36 36.88 -20.37
N VAL A 445 -28.96 36.61 -19.21
CA VAL A 445 -28.30 36.82 -17.90
C VAL A 445 -27.39 35.65 -17.46
N GLY A 446 -27.32 34.55 -18.22
CA GLY A 446 -26.45 33.42 -17.87
C GLY A 446 -26.75 32.76 -16.52
N LEU A 447 -27.93 33.02 -15.92
CA LEU A 447 -28.41 32.38 -14.70
C LEU A 447 -29.06 31.03 -15.02
N THR A 448 -28.79 30.03 -14.19
CA THR A 448 -29.43 28.71 -14.26
C THR A 448 -30.88 28.78 -13.74
N ALA A 449 -31.72 27.83 -14.15
CA ALA A 449 -33.12 27.78 -13.72
C ALA A 449 -33.28 27.72 -12.19
N PHE A 450 -32.35 27.02 -11.51
CA PHE A 450 -32.30 26.90 -10.05
C PHE A 450 -31.98 28.23 -9.35
N GLU A 451 -31.10 29.04 -9.92
CA GLU A 451 -30.75 30.36 -9.36
C GLU A 451 -31.91 31.36 -9.50
N VAL A 452 -32.67 31.27 -10.59
CA VAL A 452 -33.86 32.11 -10.81
C VAL A 452 -34.96 31.76 -9.82
N GLU A 453 -35.22 30.46 -9.60
CA GLU A 453 -36.19 29.96 -8.62
C GLU A 453 -35.87 30.44 -7.20
N LYS A 454 -34.60 30.40 -6.81
CA LYS A 454 -34.15 30.89 -5.49
C LYS A 454 -34.26 32.40 -5.32
N ILE A 455 -34.13 33.17 -6.40
CA ILE A 455 -34.35 34.64 -6.36
C ILE A 455 -35.85 34.94 -6.17
N ILE A 456 -36.73 34.17 -6.80
CA ILE A 456 -38.19 34.31 -6.67
C ILE A 456 -38.64 34.02 -5.24
N GLU A 457 -38.22 32.88 -4.66
CA GLU A 457 -38.51 32.53 -3.26
C GLU A 457 -38.04 33.59 -2.24
N SER A 458 -37.05 34.41 -2.60
CA SER A 458 -36.55 35.48 -1.72
C SER A 458 -37.26 36.83 -1.90
N LEU A 459 -37.99 36.99 -3.00
CA LEU A 459 -38.63 38.23 -3.43
C LEU A 459 -40.13 38.24 -3.17
N ASP A 460 -40.78 37.08 -3.30
CA ASP A 460 -42.18 36.82 -2.95
C ASP A 460 -42.20 36.35 -1.48
N VAL A 461 -42.29 37.31 -0.55
CA VAL A 461 -42.12 37.04 0.89
C VAL A 461 -43.43 36.55 1.51
N ASP A 462 -44.56 36.89 0.90
CA ASP A 462 -45.89 36.48 1.33
C ASP A 462 -46.48 35.28 0.57
N ASP A 463 -45.69 34.66 -0.33
CA ASP A 463 -46.03 33.46 -1.12
C ASP A 463 -47.31 33.66 -1.95
N ASP A 464 -47.59 34.90 -2.37
CA ASP A 464 -48.81 35.25 -3.09
C ASP A 464 -48.69 35.06 -4.62
N GLY A 465 -47.48 34.78 -5.11
CA GLY A 465 -47.16 34.52 -6.50
C GLY A 465 -46.94 35.78 -7.36
N GLU A 466 -46.95 36.95 -6.73
CA GLU A 466 -46.62 38.25 -7.31
C GLU A 466 -45.40 38.83 -6.57
N ILE A 467 -44.66 39.76 -7.20
CA ILE A 467 -43.53 40.44 -6.56
C ILE A 467 -43.84 41.93 -6.50
N ASP A 468 -44.12 42.43 -5.31
CA ASP A 468 -44.47 43.82 -5.09
C ASP A 468 -43.23 44.73 -5.09
N TYR A 469 -43.40 45.99 -5.50
CA TYR A 469 -42.33 46.99 -5.42
C TYR A 469 -41.77 47.17 -3.99
N SER A 470 -42.61 47.04 -2.95
CA SER A 470 -42.19 47.10 -1.55
C SER A 470 -41.27 45.94 -1.16
N GLU A 471 -41.56 44.74 -1.65
CA GLU A 471 -40.75 43.55 -1.39
C GLU A 471 -39.42 43.64 -2.14
N PHE A 472 -39.48 44.09 -3.40
CA PHE A 472 -38.31 44.31 -4.25
C PHE A 472 -37.33 45.36 -3.68
N VAL A 473 -37.84 46.38 -2.99
CA VAL A 473 -37.02 47.42 -2.32
C VAL A 473 -36.52 46.95 -0.94
N SER A 474 -37.24 46.08 -0.25
CA SER A 474 -36.84 45.58 1.07
C SER A 474 -35.50 44.82 1.02
N ILE A 475 -35.22 44.15 -0.11
CA ILE A 475 -33.93 43.49 -0.40
C ILE A 475 -32.75 44.49 -0.46
N GLN A 476 -32.94 45.74 -0.91
CA GLN A 476 -31.88 46.76 -0.85
C GLN A 476 -31.45 47.10 0.58
N GLY A 477 -32.37 46.96 1.56
CA GLY A 477 -32.08 47.12 2.98
C GLY A 477 -31.15 46.03 3.51
N MET A 478 -31.32 44.80 3.02
CA MET A 478 -30.47 43.64 3.35
C MET A 478 -29.07 43.77 2.75
N TRP A 479 -28.89 44.63 1.73
CA TRP A 479 -27.62 44.76 1.02
C TRP A 479 -26.56 45.64 1.69
N LYS A 480 -26.91 46.34 2.76
CA LYS A 480 -25.94 47.09 3.58
C LYS A 480 -25.08 46.09 4.37
N SER A 481 -23.79 46.05 4.06
CA SER A 481 -22.79 45.10 4.59
C SER A 481 -22.87 44.82 6.10
N PRO A 482 -22.53 43.59 6.52
CA PRO A 482 -22.36 43.19 7.93
C PRO A 482 -21.08 43.75 8.59
N GLU A 483 -20.61 44.94 8.24
CA GLU A 483 -19.38 45.53 8.81
C GLU A 483 -19.61 46.47 10.01
N SER A 484 -20.84 46.65 10.51
CA SER A 484 -21.11 47.58 11.63
C SER A 484 -21.40 46.94 12.98
N LYS A 485 -21.41 45.60 13.12
CA LYS A 485 -21.76 44.93 14.40
C LYS A 485 -20.58 44.34 15.20
N GLY A 486 -19.33 44.52 14.76
CA GLY A 486 -18.16 43.89 15.39
C GLY A 486 -17.22 44.78 16.23
N ALA A 487 -17.27 46.11 16.10
CA ALA A 487 -16.14 46.97 16.53
C ALA A 487 -16.44 47.99 17.66
N ARG A 488 -17.44 47.76 18.52
CA ARG A 488 -17.77 48.71 19.62
C ARG A 488 -17.88 48.14 21.04
N SER A 489 -17.47 46.90 21.30
CA SER A 489 -17.51 46.34 22.67
C SER A 489 -16.21 45.71 23.15
N ARG A 490 -15.06 46.38 22.92
CA ARG A 490 -13.79 46.07 23.61
C ARG A 490 -12.95 47.34 23.85
N ARG A 491 -13.53 48.34 24.50
CA ARG A 491 -12.75 49.47 25.06
C ARG A 491 -13.48 50.22 26.17
N ALA A 492 -13.87 49.53 27.23
CA ALA A 492 -14.14 50.13 28.54
C ALA A 492 -14.24 49.03 29.60
N SER A 493 -13.12 48.72 30.26
CA SER A 493 -13.05 48.20 31.65
C SER A 493 -11.61 47.79 31.96
N ARG A 494 -10.75 48.79 32.16
CA ARG A 494 -9.51 48.67 32.96
C ARG A 494 -9.07 50.07 33.39
N LYS A 495 -8.90 50.24 34.71
CA LYS A 495 -8.74 51.48 35.50
C LYS A 495 -10.10 52.12 35.83
N ILE A 496 -10.55 52.23 37.07
CA ILE A 496 -9.84 52.52 38.33
C ILE A 496 -10.11 51.44 39.38
#